data_AF-A0A822YLM1-F1
#
_entry.id   AF-A0A822YLM1-F1
#
_cell.length_a   1.000
_cell.length_b   1.000
_cell.length_c   1.000
_cell.angle_alpha   90.00
_cell.angle_beta   90.00
_cell.angle_gamma   90.00
#
_symmetry.space_group_name_H-M   'P 1'
#
loop_
_entity.id
_entity.type
_entity.pdbx_description
1 polymer ?
#
loop_
_entity_poly.entity_id
_entity_poly.type
_entity_poly.pdbx_seq_one_letter_code
_entity_poly.pdbx_strand_id
1 'polypeptide(L)'
;MIISCDLWSLSSVQNTEIRFSLWNFTVAIAPTQSYRYTSLLAVGVGVLLFLLTSFSDPGTVTAKNVSKYLTAYPYDNAIYTQKECRTCKIPKPARSKHCNICDRCVARFDHHCGWMNNCIGEKNTRYFMAFLLWHFLICLYGAIVLGLVLAGQLKEFKVIYLLTAFYGIENSFSSLFPHVVQWLLGSYNTQILLMVFLAVVSLLLMGFFGYHAHLCLTNTTTNEKFKWQEYISWKRKVNEAKVSAAALKASISGMSVEKKPPESKWRAFFRRSPLEDAEAVVKNNIYDKGILCNLYEVVFPLSTRPSFSRSESKLD
;
A
#
# COMPACT_ATOMS: atom_id res chain seq x y z
N MET A 1 2.89 -46.81 -59.16
CA MET A 1 2.98 -46.81 -57.68
C MET A 1 4.27 -46.08 -57.32
N ILE A 2 4.26 -44.75 -57.29
CA ILE A 2 3.80 -43.87 -56.20
C ILE A 2 4.86 -43.77 -55.07
N ILE A 3 5.63 -42.68 -55.19
CA ILE A 3 6.10 -41.74 -54.16
C ILE A 3 7.21 -42.22 -53.21
N SER A 4 8.46 -41.90 -53.58
CA SER A 4 9.46 -41.40 -52.64
C SER A 4 9.01 -40.02 -52.17
N CYS A 5 8.74 -39.86 -50.87
CA CYS A 5 8.27 -38.60 -50.30
C CYS A 5 9.45 -37.86 -49.66
N ASP A 6 9.72 -36.68 -50.20
CA ASP A 6 10.68 -35.69 -49.74
C ASP A 6 10.44 -35.31 -48.26
N LEU A 7 11.38 -35.66 -47.39
CA LEU A 7 11.42 -35.19 -45.99
C LEU A 7 12.50 -34.13 -45.74
N TRP A 8 13.08 -33.56 -46.80
CA TRP A 8 14.13 -32.53 -46.74
C TRP A 8 13.70 -31.14 -47.20
N SER A 9 12.40 -30.88 -47.39
CA SER A 9 11.90 -29.57 -47.84
C SER A 9 11.18 -28.72 -46.76
N LEU A 10 10.99 -29.22 -45.53
CA LEU A 10 10.17 -28.53 -44.53
C LEU A 10 10.94 -27.79 -43.42
N SER A 11 12.28 -27.86 -43.39
CA SER A 11 13.07 -27.20 -42.33
C SER A 11 13.54 -25.77 -42.67
N SER A 12 13.39 -25.31 -43.92
CA SER A 12 13.75 -23.95 -44.31
C SER A 12 12.59 -22.96 -44.14
N VAL A 13 11.36 -23.35 -44.51
CA VAL A 13 10.18 -22.47 -44.50
C VAL A 13 9.68 -22.17 -43.08
N GLN A 14 9.73 -23.14 -42.18
CA GLN A 14 9.36 -22.95 -40.76
C GLN A 14 10.42 -22.16 -39.98
N ASN A 15 11.70 -22.30 -40.35
CA ASN A 15 12.77 -21.46 -39.79
C ASN A 15 12.71 -20.02 -40.29
N THR A 16 12.24 -19.78 -41.52
CA THR A 16 12.04 -18.41 -42.02
C THR A 16 10.83 -17.76 -41.37
N GLU A 17 9.71 -18.45 -41.16
CA GLU A 17 8.52 -17.93 -40.46
C GLU A 17 8.80 -17.62 -38.98
N ILE A 18 9.54 -18.48 -38.28
CA ILE A 18 9.95 -18.24 -36.88
C ILE A 18 11.03 -17.16 -36.79
N ARG A 19 11.98 -17.10 -37.76
CA ARG A 19 12.91 -15.96 -37.88
C ARG A 19 12.17 -14.67 -38.19
N PHE A 20 11.12 -14.67 -39.02
CA PHE A 20 10.34 -13.47 -39.36
C PHE A 20 9.46 -13.02 -38.19
N SER A 21 8.85 -13.96 -37.46
CA SER A 21 8.03 -13.67 -36.28
C SER A 21 8.88 -13.16 -35.11
N LEU A 22 10.04 -13.78 -34.87
CA LEU A 22 10.98 -13.30 -33.86
C LEU A 22 11.72 -12.04 -34.29
N TRP A 23 12.04 -11.86 -35.57
CA TRP A 23 12.57 -10.60 -36.10
C TRP A 23 11.54 -9.49 -35.95
N ASN A 24 10.26 -9.72 -36.23
CA ASN A 24 9.20 -8.74 -35.98
C ASN A 24 8.95 -8.53 -34.47
N PHE A 25 9.19 -9.50 -33.60
CA PHE A 25 9.08 -9.34 -32.15
C PHE A 25 10.32 -8.67 -31.52
N THR A 26 11.52 -8.92 -32.05
CA THR A 26 12.78 -8.23 -31.67
C THR A 26 12.98 -6.90 -32.40
N VAL A 27 12.22 -6.62 -33.47
CA VAL A 27 12.08 -5.29 -34.09
C VAL A 27 10.92 -4.51 -33.46
N ALA A 28 9.85 -5.17 -32.99
CA ALA A 28 8.84 -4.55 -32.14
C ALA A 28 9.38 -4.19 -30.75
N ILE A 29 10.35 -4.96 -30.24
CA ILE A 29 11.14 -4.68 -29.03
C ILE A 29 12.58 -4.31 -29.40
N ALA A 30 12.82 -3.84 -30.63
CA ALA A 30 14.04 -3.08 -30.85
C ALA A 30 13.84 -1.79 -30.06
N PRO A 31 14.91 -1.21 -29.48
CA PRO A 31 14.84 0.17 -29.03
C PRO A 31 14.70 1.04 -30.28
N THR A 32 13.49 1.08 -30.85
CA THR A 32 13.03 2.19 -31.68
C THR A 32 13.36 3.44 -30.89
N GLN A 33 13.77 4.50 -31.56
CA GLN A 33 14.19 5.75 -30.92
C GLN A 33 13.19 6.22 -29.84
N SER A 34 11.90 5.90 -30.04
CA SER A 34 10.81 5.98 -29.08
C SER A 34 11.07 5.34 -27.71
N TYR A 35 11.57 4.10 -27.60
CA TYR A 35 11.78 3.44 -26.29
C TYR A 35 12.83 4.15 -25.41
N ARG A 36 13.82 4.79 -26.04
CA ARG A 36 14.82 5.58 -25.31
C ARG A 36 14.17 6.81 -24.69
N TYR A 37 13.32 7.51 -25.45
CA TYR A 37 12.61 8.68 -24.95
C TYR A 37 11.50 8.33 -23.95
N THR A 38 10.79 7.21 -24.12
CA THR A 38 9.76 6.79 -23.16
C THR A 38 10.36 6.39 -21.82
N SER A 39 11.55 5.78 -21.81
CA SER A 39 12.25 5.44 -20.55
C SER A 39 12.69 6.69 -19.80
N LEU A 40 13.25 7.68 -20.52
CA LEU A 40 13.62 8.98 -19.94
C LEU A 40 12.38 9.73 -19.42
N LEU A 41 11.30 9.73 -20.18
CA LEU A 41 10.02 10.31 -19.76
C LEU A 41 9.50 9.64 -18.50
N ALA A 42 9.58 8.30 -18.43
CA ALA A 42 9.07 7.55 -17.29
C ALA A 42 9.84 7.86 -15.99
N VAL A 43 11.16 7.97 -16.09
CA VAL A 43 12.00 8.43 -14.98
C VAL A 43 11.67 9.89 -14.64
N GLY A 44 11.49 10.76 -15.64
CA GLY A 44 11.10 12.16 -15.45
C GLY A 44 9.78 12.33 -14.69
N VAL A 45 8.76 11.52 -15.03
CA VAL A 45 7.48 11.48 -14.30
C VAL A 45 7.69 11.03 -12.85
N GLY A 46 8.53 10.01 -12.63
CA GLY A 46 8.87 9.53 -11.28
C GLY A 46 9.53 10.61 -10.42
N VAL A 47 10.52 11.33 -10.98
CA VAL A 47 11.18 12.46 -10.33
C VAL A 47 10.18 13.58 -10.05
N LEU A 48 9.32 13.93 -11.01
CA LEU A 48 8.29 14.95 -10.80
C LEU A 48 7.35 14.57 -9.64
N LEU A 49 6.86 13.33 -9.59
CA LEU A 49 5.99 12.86 -8.51
C LEU A 49 6.70 12.87 -7.15
N PHE A 50 7.98 12.52 -7.11
CA PHE A 50 8.82 12.62 -5.91
C PHE A 50 8.92 14.08 -5.42
N LEU A 51 9.25 15.00 -6.33
CA LEU A 51 9.38 16.42 -6.02
C LEU A 51 8.04 17.02 -5.57
N LEU A 52 6.94 16.71 -6.27
CA LEU A 52 5.60 17.14 -5.88
C LEU A 52 5.24 16.64 -4.49
N THR A 53 5.53 15.39 -4.16
CA THR A 53 5.24 14.84 -2.83
C THR A 53 6.10 15.47 -1.74
N SER A 54 7.39 15.65 -2.02
CA SER A 54 8.39 16.17 -1.06
C SER A 54 8.23 17.66 -0.77
N PHE A 55 7.89 18.47 -1.78
CA PHE A 55 7.88 19.93 -1.66
C PHE A 55 6.49 20.55 -1.59
N SER A 56 5.40 19.79 -1.85
CA SER A 56 4.05 20.33 -1.67
C SER A 56 3.72 20.56 -0.20
N ASP A 57 2.91 21.59 0.06
CA ASP A 57 2.25 21.77 1.35
C ASP A 57 1.38 20.54 1.64
N PRO A 58 1.59 19.81 2.76
CA PRO A 58 0.77 18.66 3.12
C PRO A 58 -0.64 19.03 3.62
N GLY A 59 -0.93 20.31 3.79
CA GLY A 59 -2.16 20.80 4.42
C GLY A 59 -1.85 21.45 5.77
N THR A 60 -0.89 22.38 5.79
CA THR A 60 -0.45 23.06 7.01
C THR A 60 -1.59 23.88 7.62
N VAL A 61 -1.88 23.62 8.89
CA VAL A 61 -2.90 24.34 9.66
C VAL A 61 -2.23 25.52 10.37
N THR A 62 -2.78 26.70 10.14
CA THR A 62 -2.32 27.98 10.69
C THR A 62 -3.48 28.70 11.36
N ALA A 63 -3.20 29.75 12.14
CA ALA A 63 -4.24 30.58 12.75
C ALA A 63 -5.22 31.17 11.70
N LYS A 64 -4.78 31.37 10.45
CA LYS A 64 -5.61 31.93 9.37
C LYS A 64 -6.63 30.94 8.80
N ASN A 65 -6.31 29.65 8.78
CA ASN A 65 -7.14 28.62 8.12
C ASN A 65 -7.77 27.60 9.08
N VAL A 66 -7.45 27.67 10.38
CA VAL A 66 -7.89 26.70 11.39
C VAL A 66 -9.42 26.65 11.50
N SER A 67 -10.11 27.79 11.42
CA SER A 67 -11.58 27.89 11.46
C SER A 67 -12.22 27.05 10.35
N LYS A 68 -11.69 27.14 9.12
CA LYS A 68 -12.18 26.37 7.97
C LYS A 68 -12.02 24.87 8.18
N TYR A 69 -10.88 24.43 8.71
CA TYR A 69 -10.65 23.01 9.00
C TYR A 69 -11.52 22.50 10.15
N LEU A 70 -11.82 23.34 11.16
CA LEU A 70 -12.75 23.00 12.24
C LEU A 70 -14.16 22.74 11.72
N THR A 71 -14.64 23.57 10.78
CA THR A 71 -15.95 23.36 10.15
C THR A 71 -15.96 22.16 9.22
N ALA A 72 -14.87 21.94 8.47
CA ALA A 72 -14.79 20.86 7.50
C ALA A 72 -14.69 19.46 8.12
N TYR A 73 -14.00 19.33 9.26
CA TYR A 73 -13.79 18.06 9.94
C TYR A 73 -14.48 18.06 11.31
N PRO A 74 -15.74 17.60 11.41
CA PRO A 74 -16.45 17.52 12.68
C PRO A 74 -15.76 16.52 13.62
N TYR A 75 -15.85 16.78 14.92
CA TYR A 75 -15.34 15.89 15.97
C TYR A 75 -16.27 14.69 16.16
N ASP A 76 -15.71 13.49 16.26
CA ASP A 76 -16.47 12.26 16.54
C ASP A 76 -16.66 12.00 18.04
N ASN A 77 -16.00 12.79 18.90
CA ASN A 77 -15.96 12.62 20.35
C ASN A 77 -15.53 11.21 20.83
N ALA A 78 -14.93 10.43 19.94
CA ALA A 78 -14.38 9.11 20.20
C ALA A 78 -12.86 9.14 20.14
N ILE A 79 -12.29 9.34 18.95
CA ILE A 79 -10.83 9.47 18.74
C ILE A 79 -10.39 10.93 18.54
N TYR A 80 -11.34 11.83 18.28
CA TYR A 80 -11.13 13.27 18.14
C TYR A 80 -12.09 14.05 19.03
N THR A 81 -11.51 14.78 19.98
CA THR A 81 -12.20 15.76 20.83
C THR A 81 -11.57 17.13 20.67
N GLN A 82 -12.32 18.18 20.99
CA GLN A 82 -11.83 19.56 20.97
C GLN A 82 -10.62 19.70 21.91
N LYS A 83 -9.48 20.08 21.32
CA LYS A 83 -8.21 20.30 22.02
C LYS A 83 -7.45 21.41 21.32
N GLU A 84 -6.50 22.01 22.03
CA GLU A 84 -5.54 22.94 21.44
C GLU A 84 -4.19 22.24 21.19
N CYS A 85 -3.48 22.65 20.14
CA CYS A 85 -2.08 22.29 19.96
C CYS A 85 -1.20 23.06 20.96
N ARG A 86 -0.51 22.33 21.85
CA ARG A 86 0.37 22.94 22.86
C ARG A 86 1.52 23.76 22.28
N THR A 87 2.03 23.38 21.11
CA THR A 87 3.16 24.05 20.43
C THR A 87 2.67 25.23 19.61
N CYS A 88 1.76 24.99 18.65
CA CYS A 88 1.29 26.02 17.71
C CYS A 88 0.25 26.99 18.30
N LYS A 89 -0.30 26.71 19.49
CA LYS A 89 -1.34 27.53 20.16
C LYS A 89 -2.56 27.83 19.28
N ILE A 90 -2.97 26.83 18.51
CA ILE A 90 -4.18 26.87 17.69
C ILE A 90 -5.11 25.72 18.08
N PRO A 91 -6.45 25.89 17.96
CA PRO A 91 -7.38 24.79 18.04
C PRO A 91 -6.94 23.67 17.08
N LYS A 92 -7.08 22.42 17.51
CA LYS A 92 -6.65 21.26 16.72
C LYS A 92 -7.85 20.68 15.97
N PRO A 93 -8.00 20.92 14.66
CA PRO A 93 -9.09 20.31 13.89
C PRO A 93 -9.09 18.79 14.02
N ALA A 94 -10.26 18.16 13.91
CA ALA A 94 -10.31 16.71 13.83
C ALA A 94 -9.42 16.21 12.68
N ARG A 95 -8.85 15.01 12.83
CA ARG A 95 -7.89 14.42 11.88
C ARG A 95 -6.55 15.17 11.72
N SER A 96 -6.31 16.28 12.42
CA SER A 96 -5.01 16.96 12.39
C SER A 96 -4.04 16.42 13.42
N LYS A 97 -2.74 16.66 13.22
CA LYS A 97 -1.68 16.37 14.18
C LYS A 97 -0.51 17.35 14.02
N HIS A 98 0.09 17.73 15.14
CA HIS A 98 1.36 18.45 15.14
C HIS A 98 2.48 17.44 14.93
N CYS A 99 3.29 17.65 13.89
CA CYS A 99 4.48 16.86 13.64
C CYS A 99 5.68 17.61 14.22
N ASN A 100 6.31 17.03 15.24
CA ASN A 100 7.49 17.63 15.88
C ASN A 100 8.69 17.75 14.93
N ILE A 101 8.80 16.86 13.92
CA ILE A 101 9.92 16.86 12.96
C ILE A 101 9.79 18.04 11.99
N CYS A 102 8.58 18.27 11.47
CA CYS A 102 8.32 19.41 10.58
C CYS A 102 7.90 20.69 11.32
N ASP A 103 7.82 20.65 12.65
CA ASP A 103 7.35 21.71 13.55
C ASP A 103 6.08 22.44 13.09
N ARG A 104 5.06 21.68 12.68
CA ARG A 104 3.79 22.24 12.20
C ARG A 104 2.61 21.32 12.40
N CYS A 105 1.42 21.91 12.53
CA CYS A 105 0.15 21.20 12.47
C CYS A 105 -0.21 20.88 11.02
N VAL A 106 -0.59 19.63 10.74
CA VAL A 106 -1.00 19.16 9.41
C VAL A 106 -2.41 18.61 9.48
N ALA A 107 -3.28 19.05 8.58
CA ALA A 107 -4.66 18.57 8.42
C ALA A 107 -4.68 17.18 7.80
N ARG A 108 -5.68 16.36 8.18
CA ARG A 108 -5.82 14.95 7.77
C ARG A 108 -4.46 14.22 7.76
N PHE A 109 -3.75 14.34 8.88
CA PHE A 109 -2.38 13.84 9.00
C PHE A 109 -2.37 12.31 8.87
N ASP A 110 -1.51 11.81 7.99
CA ASP A 110 -1.27 10.37 7.83
C ASP A 110 -0.02 9.95 8.60
N HIS A 111 1.14 10.42 8.16
CA HIS A 111 2.44 10.16 8.80
C HIS A 111 3.47 11.22 8.38
N HIS A 112 4.61 11.24 9.08
CA HIS A 112 5.81 11.91 8.57
C HIS A 112 6.63 10.88 7.79
N CYS A 113 6.88 11.15 6.51
CA CYS A 113 7.61 10.24 5.65
C CYS A 113 9.07 10.70 5.56
N GLY A 114 9.99 9.94 6.17
CA GLY A 114 11.43 10.25 6.10
C GLY A 114 11.97 10.24 4.67
N TRP A 115 11.43 9.39 3.80
CA TRP A 115 11.82 9.31 2.38
C TRP A 115 11.48 10.57 1.59
N MET A 116 10.39 11.25 1.96
CA MET A 116 9.96 12.49 1.32
C MET A 116 10.47 13.72 2.06
N ASN A 117 11.11 13.53 3.22
CA ASN A 117 11.44 14.58 4.18
C ASN A 117 10.27 15.56 4.41
N ASN A 118 9.04 15.03 4.42
CA ASN A 118 7.82 15.83 4.50
C ASN A 118 6.70 15.00 5.17
N CYS A 119 5.71 15.70 5.72
CA CYS A 119 4.48 15.05 6.15
C CYS A 119 3.65 14.61 4.95
N ILE A 120 2.94 13.50 5.09
CA ILE A 120 1.84 13.11 4.20
C ILE A 120 0.53 13.48 4.90
N GLY A 121 -0.27 14.30 4.23
CA GLY A 121 -1.51 14.85 4.78
C GLY A 121 -2.53 15.18 3.70
N GLU A 122 -3.51 15.99 4.05
CA GLU A 122 -4.68 16.31 3.23
C GLU A 122 -4.36 16.68 1.77
N LYS A 123 -3.38 17.57 1.53
CA LYS A 123 -3.14 18.13 0.19
C LYS A 123 -2.21 17.32 -0.70
N ASN A 124 -1.26 16.57 -0.12
CA ASN A 124 -0.23 15.86 -0.86
C ASN A 124 -0.41 14.34 -0.91
N THR A 125 -1.43 13.78 -0.23
CA THR A 125 -1.75 12.34 -0.30
C THR A 125 -1.93 11.85 -1.75
N ARG A 126 -2.54 12.67 -2.63
CA ARG A 126 -2.68 12.33 -4.06
C ARG A 126 -1.34 12.12 -4.79
N TYR A 127 -0.36 12.97 -4.51
CA TYR A 127 0.97 12.88 -5.11
C TYR A 127 1.71 11.67 -4.57
N PHE A 128 1.59 11.42 -3.26
CA PHE A 128 2.15 10.24 -2.62
C PHE A 128 1.58 8.94 -3.20
N MET A 129 0.26 8.84 -3.38
CA MET A 129 -0.38 7.66 -3.99
C MET A 129 0.06 7.46 -5.45
N ALA A 130 0.12 8.54 -6.23
CA ALA A 130 0.62 8.49 -7.61
C ALA A 130 2.10 8.09 -7.66
N PHE A 131 2.94 8.63 -6.77
CA PHE A 131 4.35 8.27 -6.62
C PHE A 131 4.52 6.77 -6.35
N LEU A 132 3.78 6.22 -5.39
CA LEU A 132 3.85 4.80 -5.02
C LEU A 132 3.43 3.90 -6.18
N LEU A 133 2.31 4.20 -6.84
CA LEU A 133 1.84 3.43 -7.99
C LEU A 133 2.86 3.47 -9.14
N TRP A 134 3.37 4.66 -9.44
CA TRP A 134 4.34 4.84 -10.52
C TRP A 134 5.65 4.10 -10.25
N HIS A 135 6.18 4.18 -9.02
CA HIS A 135 7.41 3.49 -8.63
C HIS A 135 7.23 1.97 -8.61
N PHE A 136 6.05 1.48 -8.18
CA PHE A 136 5.72 0.07 -8.31
C PHE A 136 5.78 -0.39 -9.77
N LEU A 137 5.09 0.32 -10.67
CA LEU A 137 5.00 -0.05 -12.08
C LEU A 137 6.37 0.00 -12.78
N ILE A 138 7.21 1.00 -12.52
CA ILE A 138 8.53 1.10 -13.14
C ILE A 138 9.49 0.01 -12.65
N CYS A 139 9.45 -0.35 -11.35
CA CYS A 139 10.24 -1.46 -10.82
C CYS A 139 9.79 -2.81 -11.39
N LEU A 140 8.48 -3.05 -11.46
CA LEU A 140 7.92 -4.26 -12.06
C LEU A 140 8.31 -4.38 -13.54
N TYR A 141 8.13 -3.29 -14.30
CA TYR A 141 8.52 -3.24 -15.71
C TYR A 141 10.01 -3.51 -15.88
N GLY A 142 10.88 -2.87 -15.10
CA GLY A 142 12.33 -3.07 -15.15
C GLY A 142 12.73 -4.53 -14.87
N ALA A 143 12.12 -5.17 -13.87
CA ALA A 143 12.37 -6.58 -13.57
C ALA A 143 11.95 -7.50 -14.73
N ILE A 144 10.78 -7.26 -15.34
CA ILE A 144 10.28 -8.04 -16.49
C ILE A 144 11.22 -7.87 -17.69
N VAL A 145 11.59 -6.63 -18.04
CA VAL A 145 12.48 -6.36 -19.18
C VAL A 145 13.84 -7.02 -18.98
N LEU A 146 14.44 -6.92 -17.79
CA LEU A 146 15.71 -7.59 -17.50
C LEU A 146 15.59 -9.11 -17.62
N GLY A 147 14.50 -9.72 -17.13
CA GLY A 147 14.23 -11.14 -17.30
C GLY A 147 14.13 -11.56 -18.77
N LEU A 148 13.44 -10.77 -19.59
CA LEU A 148 13.34 -11.00 -21.03
C LEU A 148 14.70 -10.87 -21.75
N VAL A 149 15.51 -9.87 -21.37
CA VAL A 149 16.87 -9.70 -21.91
C VAL A 149 17.73 -10.92 -21.59
N LEU A 150 17.74 -11.38 -20.34
CA LEU A 150 18.51 -12.57 -19.93
C LEU A 150 18.03 -13.85 -20.65
N ALA A 151 16.71 -14.01 -20.82
CA ALA A 151 16.15 -15.11 -21.60
C ALA A 151 16.56 -15.04 -23.09
N GLY A 152 16.63 -13.83 -23.65
CA GLY A 152 17.15 -13.59 -24.99
C GLY A 152 18.61 -14.02 -25.13
N GLN A 153 19.47 -13.66 -24.18
CA GLN A 153 20.88 -14.04 -24.16
C GLN A 153 21.07 -15.56 -24.09
N LEU A 154 20.28 -16.27 -23.26
CA LEU A 154 20.30 -17.74 -23.21
C LEU A 154 20.02 -18.39 -24.57
N LYS A 155 19.08 -17.82 -25.33
CA LYS A 155 18.69 -18.30 -26.65
C LYS A 155 19.75 -17.97 -27.71
N GLU A 156 20.26 -16.74 -27.70
CA GLU A 156 21.26 -16.25 -28.66
C GLU A 156 22.56 -17.05 -28.59
N PHE A 157 23.07 -17.26 -27.37
CA PHE A 157 24.27 -18.09 -27.14
C PHE A 157 24.00 -19.60 -27.22
N LYS A 158 22.75 -20.01 -27.49
CA LYS A 158 22.33 -21.41 -27.58
C LYS A 158 22.80 -22.23 -26.37
N VAL A 159 22.74 -21.66 -25.16
CA VAL A 159 23.35 -22.23 -23.94
C VAL A 159 22.78 -23.63 -23.66
N ILE A 160 21.47 -23.81 -23.79
CA ILE A 160 20.81 -25.11 -23.59
C ILE A 160 21.33 -26.16 -24.58
N TYR A 161 21.51 -25.79 -25.85
CA TYR A 161 22.07 -26.68 -26.86
C TYR A 161 23.53 -27.04 -26.55
N LEU A 162 24.34 -26.07 -26.10
CA LEU A 162 25.73 -26.35 -25.72
C LEU A 162 25.81 -27.34 -24.55
N LEU A 163 25.01 -27.11 -23.50
CA LEU A 163 24.95 -27.97 -22.32
C LEU A 163 24.48 -29.40 -22.65
N THR A 164 23.50 -29.54 -23.53
CA THR A 164 22.94 -30.86 -23.90
C THR A 164 23.80 -31.59 -24.93
N ALA A 165 24.24 -30.91 -26.00
CA ALA A 165 24.92 -31.54 -27.13
C ALA A 165 26.43 -31.74 -26.91
N PHE A 166 27.09 -30.81 -26.22
CA PHE A 166 28.55 -30.89 -26.00
C PHE A 166 28.92 -31.41 -24.61
N TYR A 167 28.20 -30.98 -23.57
CA TYR A 167 28.46 -31.42 -22.19
C TYR A 167 27.65 -32.66 -21.79
N GLY A 168 26.75 -33.14 -22.65
CA GLY A 168 25.98 -34.36 -22.41
C GLY A 168 25.00 -34.28 -21.25
N ILE A 169 24.60 -33.06 -20.83
CA ILE A 169 23.64 -32.89 -19.74
C ILE A 169 22.26 -33.32 -20.21
N GLU A 170 21.55 -34.07 -19.38
CA GLU A 170 20.18 -34.50 -19.66
C GLU A 170 19.27 -33.31 -19.94
N ASN A 171 18.41 -33.44 -20.95
CA ASN A 171 17.45 -32.40 -21.32
C ASN A 171 16.24 -32.37 -20.36
N SER A 172 16.53 -32.22 -19.07
CA SER A 172 15.57 -32.12 -17.97
C SER A 172 15.80 -30.81 -17.22
N PHE A 173 14.71 -30.19 -16.77
CA PHE A 173 14.77 -28.92 -16.05
C PHE A 173 15.68 -28.99 -14.82
N SER A 174 15.55 -30.04 -14.00
CA SER A 174 16.35 -30.19 -12.77
C SER A 174 17.85 -30.31 -13.05
N SER A 175 18.23 -30.90 -14.18
CA SER A 175 19.62 -31.10 -14.59
C SER A 175 20.21 -29.83 -15.22
N LEU A 176 19.44 -29.13 -16.05
CA LEU A 176 19.88 -27.91 -16.75
C LEU A 176 19.87 -26.66 -15.86
N PHE A 177 18.89 -26.54 -14.96
CA PHE A 177 18.70 -25.36 -14.11
C PHE A 177 19.97 -24.89 -13.37
N PRO A 178 20.70 -25.74 -12.61
CA PRO A 178 21.89 -25.27 -11.90
C PRO A 178 22.99 -24.77 -12.84
N HIS A 179 23.18 -25.40 -13.99
CA HIS A 179 24.19 -25.03 -14.98
C HIS A 179 23.84 -23.71 -15.68
N VAL A 180 22.55 -23.54 -16.04
CA VAL A 180 22.04 -22.30 -16.62
C VAL A 180 22.16 -21.15 -15.63
N VAL A 181 21.78 -21.37 -14.37
CA VAL A 181 21.90 -20.37 -13.30
C VAL A 181 23.37 -20.02 -13.05
N GLN A 182 24.26 -21.01 -13.01
CA GLN A 182 25.70 -20.77 -12.86
C GLN A 182 26.26 -19.94 -14.02
N TRP A 183 25.91 -20.25 -15.26
CA TRP A 183 26.33 -19.47 -16.43
C TRP A 183 25.79 -18.04 -16.40
N LEU A 184 24.50 -17.88 -16.06
CA LEU A 184 23.83 -16.60 -15.91
C LEU A 184 24.49 -15.76 -14.82
N LEU A 185 24.74 -16.31 -13.64
CA LEU A 185 25.42 -15.63 -12.54
C LEU A 185 26.88 -15.29 -12.88
N GLY A 186 27.58 -16.16 -13.61
CA GLY A 186 28.96 -15.89 -14.03
C GLY A 186 29.06 -14.77 -15.08
N SER A 187 28.11 -14.72 -16.02
CA SER A 187 28.17 -13.83 -17.18
C SER A 187 27.38 -12.52 -16.99
N TYR A 188 26.34 -12.54 -16.16
CA TYR A 188 25.36 -11.45 -16.00
C TYR A 188 24.99 -11.20 -14.52
N ASN A 189 25.96 -11.32 -13.61
CA ASN A 189 25.77 -11.11 -12.16
C ASN A 189 25.04 -9.80 -11.82
N THR A 190 25.42 -8.69 -12.44
CA THR A 190 24.89 -7.36 -12.11
C THR A 190 23.45 -7.20 -12.59
N GLN A 191 23.13 -7.72 -13.78
CA GLN A 191 21.76 -7.70 -14.32
C GLN A 191 20.82 -8.56 -13.46
N ILE A 192 21.29 -9.73 -13.00
CA ILE A 192 20.52 -10.59 -12.11
C ILE A 192 20.30 -9.94 -10.75
N LEU A 193 21.35 -9.36 -10.15
CA LEU A 193 21.25 -8.64 -8.89
C LEU A 193 20.24 -7.49 -8.99
N LEU A 194 20.31 -6.70 -10.08
CA LEU A 194 19.39 -5.61 -10.33
C LEU A 194 17.96 -6.11 -10.54
N MET A 195 17.76 -7.17 -11.31
CA MET A 195 16.44 -7.78 -11.53
C MET A 195 15.81 -8.26 -10.21
N VAL A 196 16.57 -8.97 -9.38
CA VAL A 196 16.10 -9.45 -8.07
C VAL A 196 15.78 -8.27 -7.15
N PHE A 197 16.67 -7.26 -7.11
CA PHE A 197 16.43 -6.05 -6.33
C PHE A 197 15.14 -5.34 -6.75
N LEU A 198 14.92 -5.12 -8.06
CA LEU A 198 13.71 -4.49 -8.58
C LEU A 198 12.45 -5.32 -8.30
N ALA A 199 12.54 -6.65 -8.38
CA ALA A 199 11.42 -7.53 -8.05
C ALA A 199 11.04 -7.44 -6.55
N VAL A 200 12.02 -7.45 -5.65
CA VAL A 200 11.81 -7.30 -4.21
C VAL A 200 11.21 -5.92 -3.89
N VAL A 201 11.78 -4.85 -4.45
CA VAL A 201 11.27 -3.48 -4.26
C VAL A 201 9.84 -3.36 -4.80
N SER A 202 9.55 -3.92 -5.97
CA SER A 202 8.21 -3.96 -6.55
C SER A 202 7.21 -4.66 -5.61
N LEU A 203 7.56 -5.80 -5.02
CA LEU A 203 6.70 -6.51 -4.07
C LEU A 203 6.40 -5.67 -2.82
N LEU A 204 7.42 -5.02 -2.26
CA LEU A 204 7.27 -4.14 -1.09
C LEU A 204 6.39 -2.92 -1.41
N LEU A 205 6.62 -2.28 -2.56
CA LEU A 205 5.83 -1.13 -3.01
C LEU A 205 4.38 -1.52 -3.30
N MET A 206 4.12 -2.70 -3.87
CA MET A 206 2.77 -3.20 -4.11
C MET A 206 2.01 -3.37 -2.78
N GLY A 207 2.63 -3.98 -1.77
CA GLY A 207 2.03 -4.13 -0.45
C GLY A 207 1.76 -2.78 0.22
N PHE A 208 2.73 -1.86 0.14
CA PHE A 208 2.62 -0.54 0.73
C PHE A 208 1.54 0.33 0.04
N PHE A 209 1.50 0.30 -1.30
CA PHE A 209 0.44 0.94 -2.09
C PHE A 209 -0.93 0.33 -1.76
N GLY A 210 -1.04 -0.99 -1.72
CA GLY A 210 -2.30 -1.68 -1.39
C GLY A 210 -2.83 -1.30 -0.01
N TYR A 211 -1.94 -1.20 0.98
CA TYR A 211 -2.27 -0.71 2.32
C TYR A 211 -2.83 0.73 2.30
N HIS A 212 -2.13 1.67 1.65
CA HIS A 212 -2.59 3.05 1.56
C HIS A 212 -3.82 3.22 0.66
N ALA A 213 -3.99 2.39 -0.37
CA ALA A 213 -5.18 2.35 -1.19
C ALA A 213 -6.39 1.93 -0.35
N HIS A 214 -6.25 0.90 0.50
CA HIS A 214 -7.31 0.51 1.44
C HIS A 214 -7.68 1.64 2.42
N LEU A 215 -6.68 2.36 2.93
CA LEU A 215 -6.89 3.55 3.77
C LEU A 215 -7.66 4.65 3.03
N CYS A 216 -7.29 4.93 1.79
CA CYS A 216 -7.99 5.88 0.93
C CYS A 216 -9.44 5.44 0.67
N LEU A 217 -9.67 4.16 0.38
CA LEU A 217 -10.99 3.60 0.09
C LEU A 217 -11.93 3.63 1.31
N THR A 218 -11.39 3.54 2.53
CA THR A 218 -12.15 3.58 3.81
C THR A 218 -12.09 4.93 4.52
N ASN A 219 -11.62 5.97 3.81
CA ASN A 219 -11.35 7.32 4.32
C ASN A 219 -10.74 7.34 5.73
N THR A 220 -9.74 6.50 5.96
CA THR A 220 -9.02 6.39 7.23
C THR A 220 -7.54 6.73 6.98
N THR A 221 -6.87 7.44 7.90
CA THR A 221 -5.41 7.63 7.82
C THR A 221 -4.66 6.59 8.66
N THR A 222 -3.36 6.42 8.41
CA THR A 222 -2.48 5.57 9.22
C THR A 222 -2.52 5.99 10.70
N ASN A 223 -2.45 7.29 10.97
CA ASN A 223 -2.59 7.84 12.31
C ASN A 223 -3.97 7.54 12.95
N GLU A 224 -5.04 7.54 12.17
CA GLU A 224 -6.36 7.13 12.65
C GLU A 224 -6.42 5.65 12.99
N LYS A 225 -5.77 4.79 12.22
CA LYS A 225 -5.72 3.36 12.51
C LYS A 225 -5.14 3.08 13.89
N PHE A 226 -4.02 3.72 14.23
CA PHE A 226 -3.43 3.63 15.56
C PHE A 226 -4.36 4.17 16.66
N LYS A 227 -4.97 5.33 16.44
CA LYS A 227 -5.94 5.92 17.39
C LYS A 227 -7.15 5.03 17.65
N TRP A 228 -7.69 4.40 16.60
CA TRP A 228 -8.81 3.48 16.73
C TRP A 228 -8.42 2.22 17.50
N GLN A 229 -7.22 1.68 17.27
CA GLN A 229 -6.71 0.54 18.04
C GLN A 229 -6.58 0.88 19.53
N GLU A 230 -6.02 2.05 19.85
CA GLU A 230 -5.94 2.54 21.23
C GLU A 230 -7.33 2.71 21.85
N TYR A 231 -8.26 3.37 21.16
CA TYR A 231 -9.62 3.59 21.63
C TYR A 231 -10.38 2.28 21.89
N ILE A 232 -10.32 1.33 20.96
CA ILE A 232 -10.97 0.02 21.11
C ILE A 232 -10.36 -0.73 22.29
N SER A 233 -9.03 -0.72 22.42
CA SER A 233 -8.35 -1.37 23.54
C SER A 233 -8.74 -0.77 24.90
N TRP A 234 -8.86 0.56 24.97
CA TRP A 234 -9.28 1.27 26.17
C TRP A 234 -10.73 0.96 26.51
N LYS A 235 -11.63 1.00 25.52
CA LYS A 235 -13.06 0.75 25.72
C LYS A 235 -13.32 -0.68 26.17
N ARG A 236 -12.57 -1.65 25.64
CA ARG A 236 -12.59 -3.05 26.10
C ARG A 236 -12.22 -3.16 27.58
N LYS A 237 -11.11 -2.54 28.01
CA LYS A 237 -10.70 -2.52 29.43
C LYS A 237 -11.75 -1.87 30.35
N VAL A 238 -12.39 -0.79 29.89
CA VAL A 238 -13.47 -0.13 30.64
C VAL A 238 -14.69 -1.04 30.76
N ASN A 239 -15.07 -1.74 29.69
CA ASN A 239 -16.18 -2.68 29.72
C ASN A 239 -15.88 -3.88 30.64
N GLU A 240 -14.68 -4.45 30.57
CA GLU A 240 -14.20 -5.50 31.48
C GLU A 240 -14.29 -5.02 32.95
N ALA A 241 -13.79 -3.83 33.26
CA ALA A 241 -13.86 -3.26 34.61
C ALA A 241 -15.30 -3.02 35.09
N LYS A 242 -16.20 -2.54 34.22
CA LYS A 242 -17.63 -2.38 34.53
C LYS A 242 -18.31 -3.70 34.84
N VAL A 243 -18.03 -4.74 34.05
CA VAL A 243 -18.56 -6.09 34.26
C VAL A 243 -18.04 -6.67 35.58
N SER A 244 -16.74 -6.53 35.87
CA SER A 244 -16.16 -6.96 37.14
C SER A 244 -16.77 -6.21 38.34
N ALA A 245 -16.96 -4.89 38.23
CA ALA A 245 -17.60 -4.09 39.28
C ALA A 245 -19.08 -4.47 39.48
N ALA A 246 -19.82 -4.72 38.40
CA ALA A 246 -21.20 -5.17 38.46
C ALA A 246 -21.31 -6.57 39.11
N ALA A 247 -20.41 -7.49 38.76
CA ALA A 247 -20.34 -8.82 39.36
C ALA A 247 -20.03 -8.74 40.87
N LEU A 248 -19.05 -7.92 41.26
CA LEU A 248 -18.73 -7.69 42.67
C LEU A 248 -19.92 -7.09 43.45
N LYS A 249 -20.59 -6.09 42.86
CA LYS A 249 -21.78 -5.47 43.45
C LYS A 249 -22.92 -6.49 43.62
N ALA A 250 -23.15 -7.34 42.63
CA ALA A 250 -24.15 -8.42 42.69
C ALA A 250 -23.82 -9.43 43.79
N SER A 251 -22.55 -9.82 43.94
CA SER A 251 -22.09 -10.68 45.03
C SER A 251 -22.33 -10.06 46.41
N ILE A 252 -22.02 -8.77 46.60
CA ILE A 252 -22.25 -8.06 47.86
C ILE A 252 -23.76 -7.97 48.18
N SER A 253 -24.60 -7.62 47.20
CA SER A 253 -26.06 -7.57 47.41
C SER A 253 -26.69 -8.95 47.65
N GLY A 254 -26.10 -10.01 47.10
CA GLY A 254 -26.52 -11.39 47.36
C GLY A 254 -26.16 -11.90 48.75
N MET A 255 -25.25 -11.22 49.46
CA MET A 255 -24.93 -11.54 50.87
C MET A 255 -25.96 -10.97 51.86
N SER A 256 -26.80 -10.01 51.44
CA SER A 256 -27.82 -9.38 52.31
C SER A 256 -29.19 -10.07 52.34
N VAL A 257 -29.44 -11.11 51.54
CA VAL A 257 -30.69 -11.89 51.59
C VAL A 257 -30.41 -13.39 51.38
N GLU A 258 -30.47 -14.13 52.49
CA GLU A 258 -30.79 -15.56 52.64
C GLU A 258 -30.07 -16.64 51.78
N LYS A 259 -29.48 -17.62 52.48
CA LYS A 259 -28.88 -18.85 51.93
C LYS A 259 -29.88 -19.62 51.05
N LYS A 260 -29.61 -19.73 49.74
CA LYS A 260 -30.18 -20.77 48.86
C LYS A 260 -29.20 -21.95 48.69
N PRO A 261 -29.71 -23.19 48.51
CA PRO A 261 -28.91 -24.43 48.56
C PRO A 261 -27.91 -24.52 47.40
N PRO A 262 -26.85 -25.36 47.53
CA PRO A 262 -25.71 -25.32 46.63
C PRO A 262 -26.09 -25.82 45.23
N GLU A 263 -26.02 -24.92 44.23
CA GLU A 263 -26.06 -25.33 42.83
C GLU A 263 -24.82 -26.17 42.47
N SER A 264 -25.01 -27.15 41.58
CA SER A 264 -23.96 -28.07 41.16
C SER A 264 -22.83 -27.34 40.43
N LYS A 265 -21.58 -27.61 40.84
CA LYS A 265 -20.35 -26.99 40.31
C LYS A 265 -20.26 -26.98 38.77
N TRP A 266 -20.89 -27.94 38.12
CA TRP A 266 -20.93 -28.07 36.66
C TRP A 266 -21.70 -26.95 35.97
N ARG A 267 -22.81 -26.46 36.53
CA ARG A 267 -23.60 -25.36 35.92
C ARG A 267 -22.90 -24.00 36.00
N ALA A 268 -22.08 -23.79 37.03
CA ALA A 268 -21.25 -22.59 37.15
C ALA A 268 -20.09 -22.55 36.14
N PHE A 269 -19.53 -23.71 35.79
CA PHE A 269 -18.46 -23.84 34.81
C PHE A 269 -18.93 -23.60 33.36
N PHE A 270 -20.19 -23.97 33.06
CA PHE A 270 -20.82 -23.73 31.75
C PHE A 270 -21.59 -22.41 31.66
N ARG A 271 -21.54 -21.56 32.70
CA ARG A 271 -22.06 -20.20 32.58
C ARG A 271 -21.09 -19.42 31.68
N ARG A 272 -21.50 -19.27 30.43
CA ARG A 272 -20.86 -18.41 29.43
C ARG A 272 -20.48 -17.09 30.11
N SER A 273 -19.19 -16.74 30.06
CA SER A 273 -18.72 -15.54 30.75
C SER A 273 -19.50 -14.34 30.20
N PRO A 274 -19.93 -13.36 31.02
CA PRO A 274 -20.59 -12.15 30.53
C PRO A 274 -19.74 -11.34 29.53
N LEU A 275 -18.49 -11.74 29.29
CA LEU A 275 -17.57 -11.13 28.34
C LEU A 275 -17.93 -11.43 26.87
N GLU A 276 -18.69 -12.48 26.56
CA GLU A 276 -19.11 -12.74 25.18
C GLU A 276 -20.23 -11.79 24.70
N ASP A 277 -20.96 -11.16 25.64
CA ASP A 277 -22.00 -10.17 25.35
C ASP A 277 -21.51 -8.72 25.49
N ALA A 278 -20.20 -8.50 25.67
CA ALA A 278 -19.64 -7.16 25.64
C ALA A 278 -19.81 -6.60 24.22
N GLU A 279 -20.85 -5.77 24.04
CA GLU A 279 -21.13 -4.93 22.86
C GLU A 279 -19.86 -4.73 22.05
N ALA A 280 -19.76 -5.43 20.92
CA ALA A 280 -18.61 -5.34 20.05
C ALA A 280 -18.36 -3.86 19.77
N VAL A 281 -17.18 -3.34 20.12
CA VAL A 281 -16.88 -1.92 19.95
C VAL A 281 -16.86 -1.64 18.45
N VAL A 282 -18.01 -1.22 17.92
CA VAL A 282 -18.16 -0.93 16.49
C VAL A 282 -17.38 0.33 16.19
N LYS A 283 -16.36 0.20 15.33
CA LYS A 283 -15.65 1.35 14.74
C LYS A 283 -16.64 2.10 13.84
N ASN A 284 -17.10 3.26 14.27
CA ASN A 284 -17.93 4.15 13.44
C ASN A 284 -17.06 5.25 12.82
N ASN A 285 -16.65 5.08 11.56
CA ASN A 285 -15.89 6.10 10.84
C ASN A 285 -16.84 7.10 10.14
N ILE A 286 -17.15 8.21 10.80
CA ILE A 286 -18.04 9.25 10.26
C ILE A 286 -17.50 9.94 9.00
N TYR A 287 -16.22 9.75 8.67
CA TYR A 287 -15.60 10.31 7.47
C TYR A 287 -15.72 9.40 6.25
N ASP A 288 -16.06 8.12 6.44
CA ASP A 288 -16.31 7.20 5.33
C ASP A 288 -17.65 7.52 4.66
N LYS A 289 -17.61 7.96 3.40
CA LYS A 289 -18.79 8.33 2.60
C LYS A 289 -18.99 7.40 1.40
N GLY A 290 -18.39 6.21 1.45
CA GLY A 290 -18.36 5.26 0.34
C GLY A 290 -17.19 5.48 -0.61
N ILE A 291 -16.82 4.40 -1.32
CA ILE A 291 -15.59 4.28 -2.11
C ILE A 291 -15.36 5.47 -3.06
N LEU A 292 -16.36 5.85 -3.85
CA LEU A 292 -16.22 6.92 -4.85
C LEU A 292 -15.99 8.29 -4.19
N CYS A 293 -16.76 8.61 -3.16
CA CYS A 293 -16.63 9.86 -2.41
C CYS A 293 -15.26 9.96 -1.72
N ASN A 294 -14.78 8.84 -1.18
CA ASN A 294 -13.51 8.77 -0.48
C ASN A 294 -12.33 8.96 -1.44
N LEU A 295 -12.37 8.32 -2.61
CA LEU A 295 -11.38 8.53 -3.67
C LEU A 295 -11.40 9.98 -4.17
N TYR A 296 -12.59 10.55 -4.37
CA TYR A 296 -12.73 11.96 -4.75
C TYR A 296 -12.11 12.90 -3.70
N GLU A 297 -12.20 12.59 -2.41
CA GLU A 297 -11.51 13.33 -1.35
C GLU A 297 -9.98 13.25 -1.40
N VAL A 298 -9.44 12.13 -1.88
CA VAL A 298 -7.99 12.01 -2.07
C VAL A 298 -7.53 12.79 -3.31
N VAL A 299 -8.21 12.62 -4.44
CA VAL A 299 -7.82 13.27 -5.72
C VAL A 299 -8.02 14.79 -5.67
N PHE A 300 -9.13 15.23 -5.08
CA PHE A 300 -9.50 16.63 -4.90
C PHE A 300 -9.59 16.96 -3.41
N PRO A 301 -8.45 17.30 -2.78
CA PRO A 301 -8.37 17.65 -1.37
C PRO A 301 -9.42 18.71 -1.02
N LEU A 302 -10.02 18.56 0.15
CA LEU A 302 -11.09 19.42 0.63
C LEU A 302 -10.70 20.90 0.61
N SER A 303 -9.46 21.24 0.96
CA SER A 303 -8.97 22.63 0.96
C SER A 303 -8.84 23.27 -0.44
N THR A 304 -8.86 22.45 -1.50
CA THR A 304 -8.82 22.93 -2.90
C THR A 304 -10.20 23.14 -3.50
N ARG A 305 -11.27 22.81 -2.77
CA ARG A 305 -12.65 22.91 -3.27
C ARG A 305 -13.21 24.32 -3.10
N PRO A 306 -14.03 24.83 -4.05
CA PRO A 306 -14.67 26.13 -3.91
C PRO A 306 -15.57 26.28 -2.66
N SER A 307 -16.09 25.17 -2.15
CA SER A 307 -16.87 25.17 -0.90
C SER A 307 -16.04 25.51 0.34
N PHE A 308 -14.73 25.24 0.31
CA PHE A 308 -13.81 25.58 1.40
C PHE A 308 -13.36 27.05 1.37
N SER A 309 -13.38 27.70 0.19
CA SER A 309 -13.11 29.14 0.07
C SER A 309 -14.33 30.00 0.41
N ARG A 310 -15.55 29.56 0.07
CA ARG A 310 -16.79 30.32 0.38
C ARG A 310 -17.12 30.48 1.87
N SER A 311 -16.46 29.74 2.77
CA SER A 311 -16.61 29.96 4.21
C SER A 311 -15.92 31.22 4.71
N GLU A 312 -15.01 31.82 3.91
CA GLU A 312 -14.37 33.11 4.24
C GLU A 312 -15.35 34.27 4.11
N SER A 313 -16.20 34.30 3.08
CA SER A 313 -17.09 35.44 2.80
C SER A 313 -18.36 35.52 3.65
N LYS A 314 -18.52 34.66 4.65
CA LYS A 314 -19.71 34.64 5.55
C LYS A 314 -19.35 34.96 7.01
N LEU A 315 -18.07 35.20 7.30
CA LEU A 315 -17.55 35.47 8.64
C LEU A 315 -16.93 36.88 8.76
N ASP A 316 -16.98 37.67 7.68
CA ASP A 316 -16.72 39.11 7.64
C ASP A 316 -18.05 39.87 7.50
#